data_AF-F4C112-F1
#
_entry.id   AF-F4C112-F1
#
_cell.length_a   1.000
_cell.length_b   1.000
_cell.length_c   1.000
_cell.angle_alpha   90.00
_cell.angle_beta   90.00
_cell.angle_gamma   90.00
#
_symmetry.space_group_name_H-M   'P 1'
#
loop_
_entity.id
_entity.type
_entity.pdbx_description
1 polymer ?
#
loop_
_entity_poly.entity_id
_entity_poly.type
_entity_poly.pdbx_seq_one_letter_code
_entity_poly.pdbx_strand_id
1 'polypeptide(L)' 'MEKFATLKELIASAEKDAQAFYEKGNKAAGTRLRNALQKTKALAQEIRNEVTAKKNAK' A
#
# COMPACT_ATOMS: atom_id res chain seq x y z
N MET A 1 9.91 -11.83 -1.35
CA MET A 1 8.61 -12.23 -1.95
C MET A 1 7.47 -12.04 -0.97
N GLU A 2 7.62 -12.43 0.30
CA GLU A 2 6.61 -12.19 1.34
C GLU A 2 6.18 -10.71 1.46
N LYS A 3 7.13 -9.77 1.56
CA LYS A 3 6.82 -8.32 1.61
C LYS A 3 6.00 -7.83 0.40
N PHE A 4 6.24 -8.41 -0.78
CA PHE A 4 5.49 -8.06 -1.98
C PHE A 4 4.07 -8.63 -1.97
N ALA A 5 3.87 -9.83 -1.41
CA ALA A 5 2.54 -10.40 -1.20
C ALA A 5 1.73 -9.54 -0.21
N THR A 6 2.33 -9.15 0.92
CA THR A 6 1.72 -8.23 1.89
C THR A 6 1.35 -6.89 1.27
N LEU A 7 2.19 -6.35 0.38
CA LEU A 7 1.87 -5.11 -0.35
C LEU A 7 0.61 -5.26 -1.21
N LYS A 8 0.45 -6.39 -1.91
CA LYS A 8 -0.76 -6.68 -2.71
C LYS A 8 -2.00 -6.78 -1.84
N GLU A 9 -1.92 -7.49 -0.72
CA GLU A 9 -3.04 -7.63 0.21
C GLU A 9 -3.48 -6.28 0.79
N LEU A 10 -2.52 -5.40 1.11
CA LEU A 10 -2.82 -4.08 1.65
C LEU A 10 -3.59 -3.21 0.64
N ILE A 11 -3.21 -3.29 -0.64
CA ILE A 11 -3.94 -2.60 -1.72
C ILE A 11 -5.33 -3.21 -1.92
N ALA A 12 -5.46 -4.54 -1.95
CA ALA A 12 -6.76 -5.21 -2.09
C ALA A 12 -7.71 -4.85 -0.94
N SER A 13 -7.20 -4.74 0.28
CA SER A 13 -8.01 -4.32 1.44
C SER A 13 -8.50 -2.86 1.34
N ALA A 14 -7.72 -2.00 0.69
CA ALA A 14 -8.02 -0.58 0.54
C ALA A 14 -9.07 -0.29 -0.53
N GLU A 15 -9.33 -1.23 -1.44
CA GLU A 15 -10.26 -1.08 -2.57
C GLU A 15 -11.70 -0.79 -2.10
N LYS A 16 -12.15 -1.44 -1.01
CA LYS A 16 -13.48 -1.18 -0.43
C LYS A 16 -13.62 0.25 0.10
N ASP A 17 -12.57 0.77 0.76
CA ASP A 17 -12.56 2.15 1.26
C ASP A 17 -12.42 3.15 0.09
N ALA A 18 -11.68 2.79 -0.97
CA ALA A 18 -11.61 3.59 -2.20
C ALA A 18 -13.00 3.72 -2.85
N GLN A 19 -13.69 2.61 -3.05
CA GLN A 19 -15.04 2.63 -3.61
C GLN A 19 -16.00 3.46 -2.74
N ALA A 20 -15.99 3.25 -1.43
CA ALA A 20 -16.83 4.02 -0.51
C ALA A 20 -16.49 5.52 -0.49
N PHE A 21 -15.23 5.90 -0.69
CA PHE A 21 -14.83 7.30 -0.77
C PHE A 21 -15.20 7.95 -2.11
N TYR A 22 -14.84 7.33 -3.25
CA TYR A 22 -15.02 7.90 -4.58
C TYR A 22 -16.46 7.85 -5.08
N GLU A 23 -17.19 6.76 -4.81
CA GLU A 23 -18.57 6.61 -5.30
C GLU A 23 -19.61 7.16 -4.32
N LYS A 24 -19.36 7.02 -3.02
CA LYS A 24 -20.35 7.32 -1.96
C LYS A 24 -20.01 8.56 -1.13
N GLY A 25 -18.88 9.22 -1.38
CA GLY A 25 -18.46 10.43 -0.65
C GLY A 25 -18.17 10.19 0.84
N ASN A 26 -17.90 8.95 1.25
CA ASN A 26 -17.71 8.62 2.67
C ASN A 26 -16.36 9.16 3.19
N LYS A 27 -16.42 10.24 3.97
CA LYS A 27 -15.24 10.90 4.55
C LYS A 27 -14.39 9.99 5.44
N ALA A 28 -15.01 9.12 6.23
CA ALA A 28 -14.30 8.20 7.11
C ALA A 28 -13.55 7.11 6.31
N ALA A 29 -14.16 6.64 5.21
CA ALA A 29 -13.48 5.76 4.25
C ALA A 29 -12.27 6.47 3.62
N GLY A 30 -12.39 7.76 3.30
CA GLY A 30 -11.27 8.57 2.83
C GLY A 30 -10.09 8.61 3.82
N THR A 31 -10.35 8.79 5.12
CA THR A 31 -9.30 8.73 6.16
C THR A 31 -8.62 7.37 6.21
N ARG A 32 -9.40 6.28 6.17
CA ARG A 32 -8.86 4.91 6.18
C ARG A 32 -8.04 4.61 4.94
N LEU A 33 -8.56 4.96 3.75
CA LEU A 33 -7.88 4.83 2.47
C LEU A 33 -6.54 5.56 2.48
N ARG A 34 -6.51 6.81 2.94
CA ARG A 34 -5.28 7.60 3.03
C ARG A 34 -4.25 6.92 3.93
N ASN A 35 -4.67 6.41 5.09
CA ASN A 35 -3.76 5.72 6.01
C ASN A 35 -3.25 4.38 5.41
N ALA A 36 -4.11 3.63 4.71
CA ALA A 36 -3.71 2.43 3.99
C ALA A 36 -2.66 2.74 2.91
N LEU A 37 -2.90 3.78 2.10
CA LEU A 37 -1.95 4.23 1.07
C LEU A 37 -0.61 4.69 1.66
N GLN A 38 -0.61 5.33 2.84
CA GLN A 38 0.64 5.67 3.54
C GLN A 38 1.45 4.44 3.93
N LYS A 39 0.78 3.40 4.46
CA LYS A 39 1.42 2.12 4.78
C LYS A 39 1.96 1.42 3.52
N THR A 40 1.18 1.41 2.45
CA THR A 40 1.60 0.89 1.13
C THR A 40 2.85 1.59 0.63
N LYS A 41 2.91 2.93 0.72
CA LYS A 41 4.10 3.71 0.33
C LYS A 41 5.35 3.30 1.11
N ALA A 42 5.22 3.17 2.43
CA ALA A 42 6.34 2.78 3.29
C ALA A 42 6.86 1.39 2.93
N LEU A 43 5.96 0.40 2.83
CA LEU A 43 6.31 -0.98 2.49
C LEU A 43 6.91 -1.10 1.07
N ALA A 44 6.35 -0.37 0.10
CA ALA A 44 6.89 -0.34 -1.26
C ALA A 44 8.31 0.23 -1.30
N GLN A 45 8.58 1.29 -0.52
CA GLN A 45 9.92 1.89 -0.43
C GLN A 45 10.92 0.94 0.23
N GLU A 46 10.51 0.20 1.26
CA GLU A 46 11.34 -0.81 1.90
C GLU A 46 11.74 -1.92 0.90
N ILE A 47 10.77 -2.47 0.16
CA ILE A 47 11.03 -3.48 -0.87
C ILE A 47 12.00 -2.94 -1.94
N ARG A 48 11.80 -1.69 -2.40
CA ARG A 48 12.70 -1.05 -3.38
C ARG A 48 14.13 -0.94 -2.84
N ASN A 49 14.30 -0.55 -1.59
CA ASN A 49 15.61 -0.45 -0.95
C ASN A 49 16.29 -1.82 -0.88
N GLU A 50 15.56 -2.87 -0.50
CA GLU A 50 16.09 -4.25 -0.48
C GLU A 50 16.54 -4.72 -1.87
N VAL A 51 15.72 -4.48 -2.90
CA VAL A 51 16.08 -4.82 -4.29
C VAL A 51 17.37 -4.09 -4.70
N THR A 52 17.47 -2.81 -4.37
CA THR A 52 18.66 -1.99 -4.67
C THR A 52 19.88 -2.51 -3.92
N ALA A 53 19.76 -2.82 -2.64
CA ALA A 53 20.84 -3.38 -1.84
C ALA A 53 21.31 -4.73 -2.40
N LYS A 54 20.39 -5.64 -2.75
CA LYS A 54 20.73 -6.93 -3.38
C LYS A 54 21.40 -6.76 -4.75
N LYS A 55 21.00 -5.77 -5.52
CA LYS A 55 21.63 -5.44 -6.82
C LYS A 55 23.06 -4.93 -6.61
N ASN A 56 23.28 -4.08 -5.61
CA ASN A 56 24.57 -3.43 -5.36
C ASN A 56 25.54 -4.27 -4.51
N ALA A 57 25.07 -5.30 -3.81
CA ALA A 57 25.89 -6.27 -3.07
C ALA A 57 26.54 -7.33 -3.98
N LYS A 58 26.53 -7.08 -5.30
CA LYS A 58 27.04 -7.96 -6.35
C LYS A 58 28.31 -7.36 -6.96
#